data_AF-A0A9P5NNP3-F1
#
_entry.id   AF-A0A9P5NNP3-F1
#
_cell.length_a   1.000
_cell.length_b   1.000
_cell.length_c   1.000
_cell.angle_alpha   90.00
_cell.angle_beta   90.00
_cell.angle_gamma   90.00
#
_symmetry.space_group_name_H-M   'P 1'
#
loop_
_entity.id
_entity.type
_entity.pdbx_description
1 polymer ?
#
loop_
_entity_poly.entity_id
_entity_poly.type
_entity_poly.pdbx_seq_one_letter_code
_entity_poly.pdbx_strand_id
1 'polypeptide(L)'
;FRDYASPPPHLAFSSDFFRSLSIAKAAELTYPTIAPVGSVYSANFSDDIPVSGSATVITPNEVIPNYCDLKDVTVRIEDAFKNGMRSALVKFRHLGVEYVYKYHFSKLELIWNCTNFLPAIEAYGHLLTHLRSSTFDLGPALKTFKDSLITSKIQGFFSSNFELYKLQCLLGESWLEEDVFNILLEFSYFYRAHHMLTT
;
A
#
# COMPACT_ATOMS: atom_id res chain seq x y z
N PHE A 1 -17.53 10.02 -14.64
CA PHE A 1 -16.96 10.09 -13.27
C PHE A 1 -15.62 9.36 -13.19
N ARG A 2 -15.55 8.05 -13.48
CA ARG A 2 -14.28 7.28 -13.41
C ARG A 2 -13.14 7.90 -14.21
N ASP A 3 -13.36 8.26 -15.48
CA ASP A 3 -12.33 8.92 -16.31
C ASP A 3 -11.80 10.23 -15.72
N TYR A 4 -12.61 10.91 -14.90
CA TYR A 4 -12.23 12.15 -14.22
C TYR A 4 -11.50 11.87 -12.91
N ALA A 5 -12.01 10.93 -12.10
CA ALA A 5 -11.50 10.66 -10.77
C ALA A 5 -10.35 9.65 -10.76
N SER A 6 -10.06 8.96 -11.85
CA SER A 6 -8.97 7.97 -11.88
C SER A 6 -7.63 8.61 -12.27
N PRO A 7 -6.56 8.37 -11.51
CA PRO A 7 -5.24 8.84 -11.87
C PRO A 7 -4.73 8.12 -13.12
N PRO A 8 -3.91 8.78 -13.97
CA PRO A 8 -3.28 8.11 -15.10
C PRO A 8 -2.45 6.89 -14.65
N PRO A 9 -2.44 5.80 -15.44
CA PRO A 9 -1.79 4.55 -15.05
C PRO A 9 -0.27 4.70 -14.84
N HIS A 10 0.36 5.58 -15.62
CA HIS A 10 1.79 5.87 -15.55
C HIS A 10 2.18 6.79 -14.38
N LEU A 11 1.21 7.35 -13.65
CA LEU A 11 1.49 8.26 -12.55
C LEU A 11 2.04 7.50 -11.34
N ALA A 12 3.02 8.08 -10.66
CA ALA A 12 3.55 7.52 -9.42
C ALA A 12 2.42 7.32 -8.38
N PHE A 13 2.49 6.20 -7.65
CA PHE A 13 1.49 5.81 -6.65
C PHE A 13 0.08 5.52 -7.19
N SER A 14 -0.09 5.41 -8.51
CA SER A 14 -1.31 4.84 -9.10
C SER A 14 -1.44 3.35 -8.74
N SER A 15 -2.63 2.80 -8.96
CA SER A 15 -2.87 1.37 -8.76
C SER A 15 -1.97 0.52 -9.68
N ASP A 16 -1.74 0.98 -10.91
CA ASP A 16 -0.89 0.28 -11.88
C ASP A 16 0.60 0.41 -11.57
N PHE A 17 1.01 1.53 -10.98
CA PHE A 17 2.34 1.69 -10.40
C PHE A 17 2.61 0.61 -9.35
N PHE A 18 1.69 0.42 -8.39
CA PHE A 18 1.86 -0.60 -7.35
C PHE A 18 1.77 -2.04 -7.88
N ARG A 19 0.92 -2.29 -8.88
CA ARG A 19 0.82 -3.62 -9.52
C ARG A 19 2.08 -4.03 -10.29
N SER A 20 2.88 -3.07 -10.75
CA SER A 20 4.13 -3.32 -11.47
C SER A 20 5.38 -3.21 -10.58
N LEU A 21 5.21 -2.87 -9.30
CA LEU A 21 6.30 -2.64 -8.37
C LEU A 21 6.80 -3.98 -7.81
N SER A 22 8.07 -4.28 -8.07
CA SER A 22 8.78 -5.40 -7.44
C SER A 22 9.11 -5.09 -5.98
N ILE A 23 9.24 -6.12 -5.15
CA ILE A 23 9.63 -6.03 -3.74
C ILE A 23 10.98 -5.30 -3.56
N ALA A 24 11.99 -5.58 -4.39
CA ALA A 24 13.27 -4.90 -4.32
C ALA A 24 13.15 -3.39 -4.50
N LYS A 25 12.42 -2.95 -5.54
CA LYS A 25 12.15 -1.53 -5.80
C LYS A 25 11.28 -0.88 -4.73
N ALA A 26 10.33 -1.62 -4.16
CA ALA A 26 9.48 -1.10 -3.10
C ALA A 26 10.27 -0.76 -1.83
N ALA A 27 11.26 -1.57 -1.46
CA ALA A 27 12.11 -1.29 -0.30
C ALA A 27 13.07 -0.11 -0.50
N GLU A 28 13.30 0.31 -1.74
CA GLU A 28 14.12 1.48 -2.11
C GLU A 28 13.25 2.70 -2.46
N LEU A 29 11.93 2.55 -2.42
CA LEU A 29 10.99 3.59 -2.80
C LEU A 29 11.00 4.72 -1.76
N THR A 30 11.26 5.94 -2.20
CA THR A 30 10.97 7.13 -1.39
C THR A 30 9.46 7.32 -1.33
N TYR A 31 8.90 7.27 -0.13
CA TYR A 31 7.45 7.27 0.10
C TYR A 31 6.97 8.58 0.72
N PRO A 32 5.79 9.11 0.33
CA PRO A 32 5.24 10.30 0.95
C PRO A 32 5.02 10.08 2.45
N THR A 33 5.13 11.16 3.22
CA THR A 33 4.81 11.13 4.64
C THR A 33 3.29 11.17 4.80
N ILE A 34 2.71 10.10 5.36
CA ILE A 34 1.28 10.05 5.66
C ILE A 34 1.06 10.60 7.07
N ALA A 35 0.27 11.66 7.18
CA ALA A 35 -0.12 12.23 8.47
C ALA A 35 -0.89 11.17 9.31
N PRO A 36 -0.79 11.21 10.65
CA PRO A 36 -1.50 10.24 11.50
C PRO A 36 -3.02 10.39 11.36
N VAL A 37 -3.76 9.32 11.68
CA VAL A 37 -5.23 9.36 11.74
C VAL A 37 -5.69 10.45 12.72
N GLY A 38 -6.76 11.17 12.38
CA GLY A 38 -7.26 12.33 13.12
C GLY A 38 -6.57 13.65 12.79
N SER A 39 -5.75 13.70 11.73
CA SER A 39 -5.04 14.93 11.32
C SER A 39 -5.91 15.86 10.49
N VAL A 40 -6.86 15.32 9.71
CA VAL A 40 -7.79 16.14 8.92
C VAL A 40 -8.89 16.68 9.82
N TYR A 41 -9.06 18.00 9.82
CA TYR A 41 -10.10 18.66 10.61
C TYR A 41 -11.17 19.34 9.74
N SER A 42 -10.95 19.45 8.42
CA SER A 42 -11.93 19.97 7.48
C SER A 42 -11.72 19.38 6.09
N ALA A 43 -12.78 18.90 5.46
CA ALA A 43 -12.75 18.44 4.07
C ALA A 43 -14.10 18.73 3.41
N ASN A 44 -14.10 19.63 2.43
CA ASN A 44 -15.33 20.12 1.77
C ASN A 44 -15.17 20.11 0.25
N PHE A 45 -16.25 19.82 -0.48
CA PHE A 45 -16.23 19.88 -1.94
C PHE A 45 -16.13 21.31 -2.48
N SER A 46 -15.53 21.45 -3.66
CA SER A 46 -15.43 22.69 -4.41
C SER A 46 -15.66 22.41 -5.90
N ASP A 47 -16.27 23.39 -6.58
CA ASP A 47 -16.51 23.42 -8.03
C ASP A 47 -15.27 23.81 -8.85
N ASP A 48 -14.27 24.40 -8.21
CA ASP A 48 -13.01 24.73 -8.84
C ASP A 48 -12.27 23.47 -9.33
N ILE A 49 -11.66 23.58 -10.52
CA ILE A 49 -10.91 22.51 -11.17
C ILE A 49 -9.42 22.81 -10.97
N PRO A 50 -8.78 22.25 -9.93
CA PRO A 50 -7.37 22.50 -9.71
C PRO A 50 -6.54 21.70 -10.72
N VAL A 51 -5.83 22.42 -11.59
CA VAL A 51 -4.96 21.84 -12.62
C VAL A 51 -3.48 21.78 -12.21
N SER A 52 -3.16 22.24 -10.99
CA SER A 52 -1.78 22.25 -10.51
C SER A 52 -1.27 20.83 -10.24
N GLY A 53 0.04 20.63 -10.37
CA GLY A 53 0.69 19.38 -9.97
C GLY A 53 0.43 19.04 -8.49
N SER A 54 0.41 20.04 -7.60
CA SER A 54 0.08 19.86 -6.19
C SER A 54 -1.35 19.36 -5.93
N ALA A 55 -2.26 19.48 -6.90
CA ALA A 55 -3.63 19.01 -6.77
C ALA A 55 -3.87 17.64 -7.41
N THR A 56 -2.98 17.16 -8.27
CA THR A 56 -3.19 15.98 -9.13
C THR A 56 -2.11 14.91 -9.00
N VAL A 57 -0.93 15.26 -8.47
CA VAL A 57 0.24 14.37 -8.35
C VAL A 57 0.68 14.31 -6.89
N ILE A 58 1.16 13.14 -6.44
CA ILE A 58 1.86 13.00 -5.15
C ILE A 58 3.36 12.93 -5.40
N THR A 59 4.14 13.74 -4.70
CA THR A 59 5.60 13.65 -4.74
C THR A 59 6.14 12.78 -3.60
N PRO A 60 7.29 12.10 -3.78
CA PRO A 60 7.86 11.21 -2.76
C PRO A 60 8.10 11.84 -1.38
N ASN A 61 8.31 13.15 -1.27
CA ASN A 61 8.56 13.83 0.00
C ASN A 61 7.38 14.70 0.44
N GLU A 62 6.22 14.52 -0.19
CA GLU A 62 5.01 15.24 0.17
C GLU A 62 4.44 14.74 1.49
N VAL A 63 3.89 15.65 2.30
CA VAL A 63 3.04 15.29 3.44
C VAL A 63 1.60 15.20 2.94
N ILE A 64 1.01 14.02 3.02
CA ILE A 64 -0.37 13.76 2.61
C ILE A 64 -1.22 13.37 3.83
N PRO A 65 -2.53 13.65 3.84
CA PRO A 65 -3.41 13.21 4.92
C PRO A 65 -3.60 11.69 4.91
N ASN A 66 -3.98 11.12 6.07
CA ASN A 66 -4.40 9.74 6.13
C ASN A 66 -5.72 9.53 5.38
N TYR A 67 -5.84 8.47 4.58
CA TYR A 67 -7.09 8.18 3.89
C TYR A 67 -8.27 7.90 4.84
N CYS A 68 -8.02 7.37 6.05
CA CYS A 68 -9.09 7.11 7.02
C CYS A 68 -9.90 8.36 7.36
N ASP A 69 -9.26 9.53 7.42
CA ASP A 69 -9.93 10.79 7.71
C ASP A 69 -10.67 11.37 6.49
N LEU A 70 -10.43 10.81 5.30
CA LEU A 70 -11.04 11.25 4.03
C LEU A 70 -12.21 10.36 3.59
N LYS A 71 -12.46 9.23 4.25
CA LYS A 71 -13.51 8.25 3.88
C LYS A 71 -14.88 8.88 3.67
N ASP A 72 -15.27 9.78 4.57
CA ASP A 72 -16.57 10.44 4.51
C ASP A 72 -16.72 11.36 3.29
N VAL A 73 -15.62 11.97 2.85
CA VAL A 73 -15.61 12.75 1.62
C VAL A 73 -15.57 11.81 0.42
N THR A 74 -14.73 10.77 0.45
CA THR A 74 -14.53 9.90 -0.71
C THR A 74 -15.76 9.10 -1.12
N VAL A 75 -16.56 8.64 -0.15
CA VAL A 75 -17.85 7.96 -0.41
C VAL A 75 -18.85 8.85 -1.15
N ARG A 76 -18.75 10.18 -0.99
CA ARG A 76 -19.68 11.16 -1.59
C ARG A 76 -19.16 11.82 -2.86
N ILE A 77 -17.95 11.46 -3.32
CA ILE A 77 -17.31 12.12 -4.48
C ILE A 77 -18.17 12.00 -5.74
N GLU A 78 -18.76 10.84 -6.01
CA GLU A 78 -19.53 10.64 -7.25
C GLU A 78 -20.77 11.55 -7.28
N ASP A 79 -21.49 11.66 -6.16
CA ASP A 79 -22.65 12.54 -6.04
C ASP A 79 -22.24 14.01 -6.08
N ALA A 80 -21.13 14.37 -5.44
CA ALA A 80 -20.56 15.72 -5.54
C ALA A 80 -20.23 16.07 -7.00
N PHE A 81 -19.64 15.13 -7.75
CA PHE A 81 -19.33 15.31 -9.17
C PHE A 81 -20.59 15.56 -10.02
N LYS A 82 -21.66 14.80 -9.77
CA LYS A 82 -22.98 14.99 -10.41
C LYS A 82 -23.56 16.37 -10.09
N ASN A 83 -23.31 16.88 -8.89
CA ASN A 83 -23.70 18.22 -8.44
C ASN A 83 -22.75 19.35 -8.88
N GLY A 84 -21.87 19.10 -9.85
CA GLY A 84 -20.97 20.13 -10.40
C GLY A 84 -19.66 20.32 -9.65
N MET A 85 -19.42 19.58 -8.56
CA MET A 85 -18.16 19.66 -7.83
C MET A 85 -17.03 18.95 -8.59
N ARG A 86 -15.80 19.41 -8.39
CA ARG A 86 -14.63 18.99 -9.16
C ARG A 86 -13.41 18.70 -8.28
N SER A 87 -13.42 19.20 -7.06
CA SER A 87 -12.32 19.02 -6.11
C SER A 87 -12.80 18.95 -4.66
N ALA A 88 -11.88 18.65 -3.76
CA ALA A 88 -12.06 18.75 -2.33
C ALA A 88 -11.02 19.69 -1.72
N LEU A 89 -11.46 20.72 -0.99
CA LEU A 89 -10.62 21.52 -0.12
C LEU A 89 -10.41 20.77 1.19
N VAL A 90 -9.19 20.29 1.41
CA VAL A 90 -8.80 19.53 2.59
C VAL A 90 -7.85 20.37 3.44
N LYS A 91 -8.16 20.44 4.74
CA LYS A 91 -7.32 21.07 5.75
C LYS A 91 -6.92 20.05 6.81
N PHE A 92 -5.63 19.96 7.07
CA PHE A 92 -5.08 19.03 8.06
C PHE A 92 -3.83 19.60 8.72
N ARG A 93 -3.44 19.00 9.84
CA ARG A 93 -2.24 19.38 10.59
C ARG A 93 -1.28 18.21 10.71
N HIS A 94 0.01 18.46 10.50
CA HIS A 94 1.06 17.48 10.73
C HIS A 94 2.27 18.16 11.36
N LEU A 95 2.75 17.61 12.49
CA LEU A 95 3.88 18.17 13.26
C LEU A 95 3.73 19.68 13.58
N GLY A 96 2.52 20.10 13.93
CA GLY A 96 2.21 21.50 14.24
C GLY A 96 2.05 22.42 13.02
N VAL A 97 2.37 21.95 11.81
CA VAL A 97 2.21 22.71 10.56
C VAL A 97 0.82 22.48 9.98
N GLU A 98 0.17 23.56 9.58
CA GLU A 98 -1.14 23.53 8.91
C GLU A 98 -0.98 23.44 7.40
N TYR A 99 -1.74 22.52 6.80
CA TYR A 99 -1.80 22.28 5.36
C TYR A 99 -3.20 22.56 4.86
N VAL A 100 -3.30 23.36 3.80
CA VAL A 100 -4.56 23.67 3.13
C VAL A 100 -4.37 23.41 1.64
N TYR A 101 -4.98 22.33 1.16
CA TYR A 101 -4.86 21.92 -0.23
C TYR A 101 -6.21 21.72 -0.88
N LYS A 102 -6.25 22.03 -2.17
CA LYS A 102 -7.37 21.70 -3.03
C LYS A 102 -6.97 20.50 -3.87
N TYR A 103 -7.53 19.34 -3.56
CA TYR A 103 -7.23 18.09 -4.24
C TYR A 103 -8.24 17.82 -5.34
N HIS A 104 -7.72 17.50 -6.52
CA HIS A 104 -8.52 16.86 -7.55
C HIS A 104 -8.96 15.47 -7.07
N PHE A 105 -10.10 14.95 -7.56
CA PHE A 105 -10.60 13.64 -7.13
C PHE A 105 -9.61 12.50 -7.41
N SER A 106 -8.82 12.59 -8.49
CA SER A 106 -7.74 11.64 -8.77
C SER A 106 -6.63 11.61 -7.72
N LYS A 107 -6.34 12.74 -7.06
CA LYS A 107 -5.34 12.76 -5.99
C LYS A 107 -5.87 12.09 -4.71
N LEU A 108 -7.18 12.12 -4.46
CA LEU A 108 -7.77 11.36 -3.36
C LEU A 108 -7.62 9.84 -3.56
N GLU A 109 -7.70 9.36 -4.81
CA GLU A 109 -7.39 7.95 -5.15
C GLU A 109 -5.90 7.62 -4.96
N LEU A 110 -4.99 8.53 -5.31
CA LEU A 110 -3.56 8.36 -5.01
C LEU A 110 -3.29 8.30 -3.50
N ILE A 111 -3.93 9.16 -2.70
CA ILE A 111 -3.80 9.15 -1.23
C ILE A 111 -4.32 7.82 -0.66
N TRP A 112 -5.43 7.31 -1.19
CA TRP A 112 -5.94 5.99 -0.84
C TRP A 112 -4.91 4.89 -1.13
N ASN A 113 -4.37 4.85 -2.35
CA ASN A 113 -3.35 3.88 -2.73
C ASN A 113 -2.13 3.97 -1.81
N CYS A 114 -1.62 5.18 -1.56
CA CYS A 114 -0.50 5.38 -0.65
C CYS A 114 -0.79 4.82 0.75
N THR A 115 -1.99 5.09 1.29
CA THR A 115 -2.38 4.59 2.62
C THR A 115 -2.54 3.08 2.63
N ASN A 116 -3.10 2.50 1.56
CA ASN A 116 -3.41 1.08 1.48
C ASN A 116 -2.16 0.20 1.28
N PHE A 117 -1.19 0.67 0.49
CA PHE A 117 0.03 -0.09 0.21
C PHE A 117 1.17 0.15 1.21
N LEU A 118 1.07 1.18 2.07
CA LEU A 118 2.10 1.48 3.08
C LEU A 118 2.47 0.25 3.94
N PRO A 119 1.53 -0.51 4.53
CA PRO A 119 1.87 -1.63 5.39
C PRO A 119 2.71 -2.69 4.65
N ALA A 120 2.37 -2.98 3.40
CA ALA A 120 3.13 -3.94 2.60
C ALA A 120 4.54 -3.44 2.28
N ILE A 121 4.70 -2.16 1.98
CA ILE A 121 6.00 -1.55 1.67
C ILE A 121 6.92 -1.58 2.88
N GLU A 122 6.41 -1.18 4.05
CA GLU A 122 7.15 -1.26 5.30
C GLU A 122 7.53 -2.72 5.60
N ALA A 123 6.56 -3.64 5.51
CA ALA A 123 6.76 -5.06 5.73
C ALA A 123 7.88 -5.66 4.89
N TYR A 124 7.89 -5.37 3.59
CA TYR A 124 8.95 -5.83 2.69
C TYR A 124 10.31 -5.20 3.00
N GLY A 125 10.34 -3.93 3.41
CA GLY A 125 11.56 -3.27 3.88
C GLY A 125 12.18 -3.98 5.08
N HIS A 126 11.35 -4.32 6.07
CA HIS A 126 11.77 -5.07 7.25
C HIS A 126 12.23 -6.50 6.90
N LEU A 127 11.45 -7.22 6.08
CA LEU A 127 11.79 -8.57 5.61
C LEU A 127 13.14 -8.58 4.89
N LEU A 128 13.35 -7.69 3.91
CA LEU A 128 14.59 -7.63 3.16
C LEU A 128 15.79 -7.26 4.04
N THR A 129 15.60 -6.36 5.01
CA THR A 129 16.65 -6.00 5.97
C THR A 129 17.05 -7.22 6.80
N HIS A 130 16.05 -7.95 7.32
CA HIS A 130 16.29 -9.16 8.11
C HIS A 130 17.00 -10.24 7.29
N LEU A 131 16.51 -10.54 6.08
CA LEU A 131 17.09 -11.55 5.20
C LEU A 131 18.54 -11.23 4.84
N ARG A 132 18.87 -9.95 4.58
CA ARG A 132 20.25 -9.50 4.32
C ARG A 132 21.18 -9.63 5.53
N SER A 133 20.64 -9.48 6.74
CA SER A 133 21.40 -9.62 7.99
C SER A 133 21.54 -11.07 8.48
N SER A 134 20.74 -11.97 7.93
CA SER A 134 20.69 -13.36 8.36
C SER A 134 21.92 -14.15 7.87
N THR A 135 22.32 -15.17 8.64
CA THR A 135 23.40 -16.09 8.24
C THR A 135 22.94 -17.14 7.22
N PHE A 136 21.66 -17.13 6.83
CA PHE A 136 21.09 -18.12 5.93
C PHE A 136 21.32 -17.71 4.47
N ASP A 137 22.00 -18.57 3.71
CA ASP A 137 22.07 -18.41 2.26
C ASP A 137 20.79 -18.95 1.62
N LEU A 138 19.93 -18.02 1.22
CA LEU A 138 18.69 -18.31 0.49
C LEU A 138 18.91 -18.51 -1.02
N GLY A 139 20.14 -18.29 -1.52
CA GLY A 139 20.52 -18.54 -2.90
C GLY A 139 19.53 -17.95 -3.92
N PRO A 140 19.06 -18.75 -4.91
CA PRO A 140 18.10 -18.29 -5.92
C PRO A 140 16.76 -17.82 -5.36
N ALA A 141 16.32 -18.34 -4.20
CA ALA A 141 15.02 -18.01 -3.63
C ALA A 141 14.95 -16.53 -3.21
N LEU A 142 16.05 -15.96 -2.69
CA LEU A 142 16.10 -14.54 -2.36
C LEU A 142 15.95 -13.66 -3.61
N LYS A 143 16.55 -14.07 -4.73
CA LYS A 143 16.38 -13.36 -6.00
C LYS A 143 14.93 -13.40 -6.47
N THR A 144 14.31 -14.59 -6.48
CA THR A 144 12.90 -14.75 -6.83
C THR A 144 11.99 -13.92 -5.93
N PHE A 145 12.27 -13.87 -4.63
CA PHE A 145 11.54 -13.05 -3.67
C PHE A 145 11.67 -11.55 -4.00
N LYS A 146 12.89 -11.07 -4.25
CA LYS A 146 13.17 -9.67 -4.60
C LYS A 146 12.50 -9.23 -5.91
N ASP A 147 12.47 -10.12 -6.90
CA ASP A 147 11.92 -9.87 -8.23
C ASP A 147 10.39 -10.02 -8.28
N SER A 148 9.79 -10.62 -7.26
CA SER A 148 8.33 -10.75 -7.13
C SER A 148 7.65 -9.39 -6.94
N LEU A 149 6.39 -9.30 -7.37
CA LEU A 149 5.58 -8.09 -7.21
C LEU A 149 5.15 -7.91 -5.75
N ILE A 150 4.95 -6.68 -5.31
CA ILE A 150 4.47 -6.41 -3.94
C ILE A 150 3.07 -7.00 -3.69
N THR A 151 2.28 -7.18 -4.75
CA THR A 151 0.95 -7.79 -4.72
C THR A 151 0.98 -9.31 -4.85
N SER A 152 2.16 -9.92 -4.93
CA SER A 152 2.29 -11.38 -5.02
C SER A 152 1.70 -12.05 -3.78
N LYS A 153 1.13 -13.22 -3.99
CA LYS A 153 0.55 -14.07 -2.96
C LYS A 153 1.35 -15.35 -2.83
N ILE A 154 1.31 -15.97 -1.65
CA ILE A 154 1.79 -17.34 -1.50
C ILE A 154 0.79 -18.28 -2.16
N GLN A 155 1.29 -19.20 -2.96
CA GLN A 155 0.50 -20.14 -3.76
C GLN A 155 1.04 -21.56 -3.57
N GLY A 156 0.22 -22.57 -3.92
CA GLY A 156 0.60 -23.99 -3.84
C GLY A 156 0.16 -24.72 -2.58
N PHE A 157 -0.61 -24.06 -1.72
CA PHE A 157 -1.24 -24.62 -0.53
C PHE A 157 -2.75 -24.73 -0.73
N PHE A 158 -3.39 -25.66 -0.02
CA PHE A 158 -4.80 -25.97 -0.14
C PHE A 158 -5.69 -24.89 0.49
N SER A 159 -5.30 -24.37 1.65
CA SER A 159 -6.16 -23.48 2.45
C SER A 159 -5.83 -21.99 2.31
N SER A 160 -4.71 -21.62 1.70
CA SER A 160 -4.11 -20.30 1.90
C SER A 160 -3.83 -19.56 0.59
N ASN A 161 -4.33 -18.32 0.54
CA ASN A 161 -4.13 -17.36 -0.55
C ASN A 161 -3.96 -15.95 0.02
N PHE A 162 -2.83 -15.71 0.67
CA PHE A 162 -2.55 -14.44 1.35
C PHE A 162 -1.35 -13.71 0.75
N GLU A 163 -1.30 -12.40 0.97
CA GLU A 163 -0.28 -11.51 0.44
C GLU A 163 1.09 -11.77 1.08
N LEU A 164 2.12 -11.86 0.24
CA LEU A 164 3.46 -12.27 0.65
C LEU A 164 4.08 -11.37 1.75
N TYR A 165 3.68 -10.09 1.83
CA TYR A 165 4.16 -9.16 2.85
C TYR A 165 3.81 -9.61 4.28
N LYS A 166 2.72 -10.38 4.46
CA LYS A 166 2.29 -10.89 5.76
C LYS A 166 3.30 -11.84 6.41
N LEU A 167 4.26 -12.37 5.63
CA LEU A 167 5.40 -13.11 6.20
C LEU A 167 6.21 -12.29 7.22
N GLN A 168 6.07 -10.96 7.24
CA GLN A 168 6.65 -10.12 8.28
C GLN A 168 6.20 -10.55 9.69
N CYS A 169 5.03 -11.16 9.87
CA CYS A 169 4.59 -11.61 11.19
C CYS A 169 5.48 -12.72 11.79
N LEU A 170 6.34 -13.35 10.98
CA LEU A 170 7.38 -14.27 11.44
C LEU A 170 8.58 -13.56 12.06
N LEU A 171 8.66 -12.23 11.93
CA LEU A 171 9.72 -11.39 12.47
C LEU A 171 9.25 -10.69 13.75
N GLY A 172 10.06 -10.81 14.81
CA GLY A 172 9.84 -10.12 16.08
C GLY A 172 8.64 -10.66 16.88
N GLU A 173 8.11 -9.82 17.77
CA GLU A 173 6.97 -10.14 18.64
C GLU A 173 5.66 -9.67 17.99
N SER A 174 5.31 -10.26 16.85
CA SER A 174 4.03 -10.00 16.16
C SER A 174 3.06 -11.15 16.37
N TRP A 175 1.76 -10.86 16.35
CA TRP A 175 0.75 -11.91 16.29
C TRP A 175 0.89 -12.67 14.97
N LEU A 176 0.99 -13.99 15.06
CA LEU A 176 1.01 -14.86 13.89
C LEU A 176 -0.39 -14.89 13.27
N GLU A 177 -0.50 -14.50 12.00
CA GLU A 177 -1.76 -14.63 11.27
C GLU A 177 -2.11 -16.11 11.06
N GLU A 178 -3.40 -16.45 11.18
CA GLU A 178 -3.90 -17.82 11.00
C GLU A 178 -3.50 -18.41 9.64
N ASP A 179 -3.57 -17.60 8.58
CA ASP A 179 -3.17 -18.00 7.24
C ASP A 179 -1.70 -18.44 7.17
N VAL A 180 -0.82 -17.72 7.88
CA VAL A 180 0.62 -18.04 7.93
C VAL A 180 0.83 -19.33 8.73
N PHE A 181 0.12 -19.50 9.84
CA PHE A 181 0.15 -20.72 10.63
C PHE A 181 -0.31 -21.95 9.83
N ASN A 182 -1.41 -21.83 9.10
CA ASN A 182 -1.95 -22.89 8.24
C ASN A 182 -0.94 -23.30 7.16
N ILE A 183 -0.24 -22.34 6.54
CA ILE A 183 0.85 -22.66 5.60
C ILE A 183 1.96 -23.45 6.26
N LEU A 184 2.42 -23.05 7.45
CA LEU A 184 3.49 -23.77 8.14
C LEU A 184 3.09 -25.21 8.47
N LEU A 185 1.81 -25.43 8.82
CA LEU A 185 1.26 -26.76 9.03
C LEU A 185 1.19 -27.58 7.74
N GLU A 186 0.64 -27.02 6.67
CA GLU A 186 0.57 -27.69 5.37
C GLU A 186 1.96 -28.03 4.83
N PHE A 187 2.90 -27.09 4.92
CA PHE A 187 4.29 -27.30 4.54
C PHE A 187 4.92 -28.45 5.33
N SER A 188 4.70 -28.47 6.65
CA SER A 188 5.19 -29.54 7.52
C SER A 188 4.57 -30.90 7.16
N TYR A 189 3.29 -30.92 6.82
CA TYR A 189 2.58 -32.12 6.37
C TYR A 189 3.16 -32.65 5.06
N PHE A 190 3.29 -31.80 4.03
CA PHE A 190 3.84 -32.20 2.74
C PHE A 190 5.30 -32.64 2.84
N TYR A 191 6.11 -31.97 3.64
CA TYR A 191 7.49 -32.35 3.88
C TYR A 191 7.60 -33.76 4.47
N ARG A 192 6.79 -34.07 5.50
CA ARG A 192 6.77 -35.40 6.12
C ARG A 192 6.24 -36.47 5.17
N ALA A 193 5.17 -36.18 4.45
CA ALA A 193 4.60 -37.11 3.47
C ALA A 193 5.60 -37.43 2.35
N HIS A 194 6.32 -36.42 1.85
CA HIS A 194 7.37 -36.62 0.85
C HIS A 194 8.48 -37.54 1.37
N HIS A 195 8.99 -37.29 2.58
CA HIS A 195 10.03 -38.13 3.20
C HIS A 195 9.58 -39.59 3.34
N MET A 196 8.34 -39.84 3.75
CA MET A 196 7.79 -41.20 3.87
C MET A 196 7.66 -41.94 2.53
N LEU A 197 7.52 -41.22 1.41
CA LEU A 197 7.39 -41.81 0.07
C LEU A 197 8.75 -42.08 -0.59
N THR A 198 9.82 -41.47 -0.08
CA THR A 198 11.18 -41.58 -0.62
C THR A 198 12.09 -42.56 0.15
N THR A 199 11.62 -43.09 1.27
CA THR A 199 12.26 -44.17 2.06
C THR A 199 11.58 -45.51 1.80
#